data_AF-A0A2T9X9X3-F1
#
_entry.id   AF-A0A2T9X9X3-F1
#
_cell.length_a   1.000
_cell.length_b   1.000
_cell.length_c   1.000
_cell.angle_alpha   90.00
_cell.angle_beta   90.00
_cell.angle_gamma   90.00
#
_symmetry.space_group_name_H-M   'P 1'
#
loop_
_entity.id
_entity.type
_entity.pdbx_description
1 polymer ?
#
loop_
_entity_poly.entity_id
_entity_poly.type
_entity_poly.pdbx_seq_one_letter_code
_entity_poly.pdbx_strand_id
1 'polypeptide(L)'
;MICFEKLKKAFSSFTEKLRQKGEEKSEEPQQTLSNSTTQPVTQEAQKPSSQIEQNEQNRVEEKKNEVEEKKEEPTKEKGSIGSKLNIFNIFRYREIKEDDIDDIIEELRTELLESDVSLEVTDKILEDLKSSLIGKKVNRSEDLDELVKKSLKNSITEILEKNKFERNLIDEIKKSPKPYVIMFFGVNGVGKTTTIAKVAYMLKKAGLKVIVSASDTFRAAAQEQLAIHCQKLEIPLVKGKYGGDPASVAFDAIQAAKSRGIDVVLIDTAGRMHVDKDLTEELKRIVRISKPNLKLLVIDALAGNDALEQAKYFENVVDYDGVILTKVDADAKGGVVLSLAYELKKPVIFLGTGQNYDDLIPFSVDWFTERIFS
;
A
#
# COMPACT_ATOMS: atom_id res chain seq x y z
N MET A 1 -10.96 8.70 -8.73
CA MET A 1 -10.83 7.24 -8.51
C MET A 1 -10.65 7.08 -7.01
N ILE A 2 -11.60 6.46 -6.31
CA ILE A 2 -11.63 6.34 -4.85
C ILE A 2 -11.09 4.95 -4.49
N CYS A 3 -9.77 4.76 -4.66
CA CYS A 3 -9.11 3.49 -4.35
C CYS A 3 -8.32 3.63 -3.04
N PHE A 4 -8.35 2.57 -2.23
CA PHE A 4 -7.52 2.41 -1.02
C PHE A 4 -7.81 3.38 0.14
N GLU A 5 -8.94 4.10 0.11
CA GLU A 5 -9.35 5.06 1.16
C GLU A 5 -9.23 4.51 2.58
N LYS A 6 -9.54 3.23 2.81
CA LYS A 6 -9.48 2.64 4.14
C LYS A 6 -8.04 2.57 4.66
N LEU A 7 -7.09 2.12 3.82
CA LEU A 7 -5.66 2.14 4.15
C LEU A 7 -5.14 3.56 4.35
N LYS A 8 -5.54 4.52 3.49
CA LYS A 8 -5.13 5.93 3.66
C LYS A 8 -5.57 6.46 5.01
N LYS A 9 -6.85 6.24 5.35
CA LYS A 9 -7.45 6.68 6.60
C LYS A 9 -6.79 6.02 7.81
N ALA A 10 -6.41 4.75 7.69
CA ALA A 10 -5.73 4.04 8.77
C ALA A 10 -4.37 4.68 9.08
N PHE A 11 -3.58 4.94 8.05
CA PHE A 11 -2.27 5.58 8.22
C PHE A 11 -2.36 7.03 8.70
N SER A 12 -3.36 7.79 8.25
CA SER A 12 -3.57 9.16 8.75
C SER A 12 -4.04 9.16 10.22
N SER A 13 -4.99 8.28 10.57
CA SER A 13 -5.53 8.10 11.92
C SER A 13 -4.42 7.76 12.93
N PHE A 14 -3.55 6.82 12.57
CA PHE A 14 -2.38 6.45 13.37
C PHE A 14 -1.47 7.66 13.64
N THR A 15 -1.15 8.43 12.59
CA THR A 15 -0.25 9.59 12.67
C THR A 15 -0.83 10.69 13.57
N GLU A 16 -2.12 11.00 13.42
CA GLU A 16 -2.81 12.00 14.24
C GLU A 16 -2.85 11.63 15.73
N LYS A 17 -3.14 10.37 16.06
CA LYS A 17 -3.17 9.88 17.44
C LYS A 17 -1.79 9.89 18.08
N LEU A 18 -0.77 9.51 17.33
CA LEU A 18 0.63 9.57 17.78
C LEU A 18 1.02 11.01 18.13
N ARG A 19 0.56 11.97 17.33
CA ARG A 19 0.78 13.40 17.56
C ARG A 19 0.05 13.92 18.81
N GLN A 20 -1.22 13.55 19.00
CA GLN A 20 -2.01 13.95 20.17
C GLN A 20 -1.41 13.41 21.48
N LYS A 21 -1.07 12.12 21.52
CA LYS A 21 -0.36 11.50 22.66
C LYS A 21 1.03 12.12 22.85
N GLY A 22 1.61 12.65 21.77
CA GLY A 22 2.77 13.54 21.68
C GLY A 22 2.64 14.84 22.48
N GLU A 23 1.53 15.54 22.28
CA GLU A 23 1.21 16.85 22.88
C GLU A 23 0.77 16.70 24.35
N GLU A 24 -0.08 15.72 24.68
CA GLU A 24 -0.59 15.49 26.05
C GLU A 24 0.52 15.29 27.11
N LYS A 25 1.56 14.49 26.81
CA LYS A 25 2.68 14.31 27.77
C LYS A 25 3.63 15.51 27.84
N SER A 26 3.56 16.44 26.90
CA SER A 26 4.33 17.69 26.96
C SER A 26 3.67 18.76 27.83
N GLU A 27 2.37 18.62 28.10
CA GLU A 27 1.57 19.54 28.93
C GLU A 27 1.47 19.11 30.41
N GLU A 28 2.01 17.97 30.83
CA GLU A 28 2.08 17.60 32.25
C GLU A 28 2.93 18.62 33.06
N PRO A 29 2.38 19.30 34.08
CA PRO A 29 3.12 20.31 34.83
C PRO A 29 4.21 19.65 35.70
N GLN A 30 5.43 20.18 35.59
CA GLN A 30 6.48 19.99 36.60
C GLN A 30 6.01 20.54 37.96
N GLN A 31 5.38 19.70 38.78
CA GLN A 31 5.14 20.00 40.19
C GLN A 31 6.40 19.75 41.01
N THR A 32 7.16 20.84 41.19
CA THR A 32 7.72 21.34 42.45
C THR A 32 8.30 20.33 43.45
N LEU A 33 9.63 20.22 43.43
CA LEU A 33 10.44 20.10 44.65
C LEU A 33 10.24 21.36 45.51
N SER A 34 9.48 21.27 46.59
CA SER A 34 9.54 22.27 47.66
C SER A 34 9.16 21.69 49.03
N ASN A 35 10.21 21.48 49.81
CA ASN A 35 10.36 21.72 51.25
C ASN A 35 9.27 21.24 52.22
N SER A 36 9.66 20.22 52.99
CA SER A 36 9.29 20.05 54.40
C SER A 36 9.50 21.34 55.19
N THR A 37 8.50 21.85 55.91
CA THR A 37 8.59 22.26 57.32
C THR A 37 7.18 22.43 57.89
N THR A 38 7.00 21.89 59.09
CA THR A 38 5.90 21.93 60.05
C THR A 38 5.11 23.25 60.17
N GLN A 39 3.77 23.16 60.22
CA GLN A 39 2.91 24.09 60.95
C GLN A 39 2.92 23.73 62.46
N PRO A 40 2.59 24.69 63.36
CA PRO A 40 1.19 24.80 63.77
C PRO A 40 0.67 26.25 63.99
N VAL A 41 -0.57 26.45 63.51
CA VAL A 41 -1.75 27.01 64.22
C VAL A 41 -1.83 28.51 64.55
N THR A 42 -3.07 29.00 64.36
CA THR A 42 -3.82 30.14 64.97
C THR A 42 -3.85 31.55 64.34
N GLN A 43 -5.04 31.81 63.76
CA GLN A 43 -6.02 32.87 64.09
C GLN A 43 -5.82 34.35 63.66
N GLU A 44 -6.91 34.83 63.00
CA GLU A 44 -7.55 36.15 63.07
C GLU A 44 -6.72 37.38 62.67
N ALA A 45 -7.26 38.51 62.19
CA ALA A 45 -8.48 38.96 61.56
C ALA A 45 -8.18 40.44 61.17
N GLN A 46 -9.11 41.10 60.47
CA GLN A 46 -9.26 42.57 60.36
C GLN A 46 -8.48 43.31 59.25
N LYS A 47 -9.26 43.68 58.22
CA LYS A 47 -9.28 45.00 57.57
C LYS A 47 -9.70 46.08 58.62
N PRO A 48 -9.42 47.40 58.47
CA PRO A 48 -9.83 48.16 57.27
C PRO A 48 -9.04 49.44 56.88
N SER A 49 -9.39 49.95 55.68
CA SER A 49 -9.52 51.37 55.23
C SER A 49 -8.45 52.40 55.64
N SER A 50 -7.88 53.19 54.72
CA SER A 50 -8.47 54.39 54.08
C SER A 50 -7.34 55.06 53.26
N GLN A 51 -7.50 55.37 51.97
CA GLN A 51 -7.97 56.62 51.35
C GLN A 51 -7.20 57.93 51.69
N ILE A 52 -7.14 58.79 50.66
CA ILE A 52 -6.73 60.22 50.57
C ILE A 52 -5.29 60.41 50.07
N GLU A 53 -4.93 61.32 49.16
CA GLU A 53 -5.55 62.06 48.05
C GLU A 53 -4.46 63.02 47.50
N GLN A 54 -4.64 63.52 46.26
CA GLN A 54 -4.10 64.76 45.65
C GLN A 54 -2.62 64.76 45.16
N ASN A 55 -2.40 64.88 43.82
CA ASN A 55 -2.28 66.11 42.99
C ASN A 55 -1.07 66.97 43.41
N GLU A 56 -0.17 67.48 42.54
CA GLU A 56 -0.32 68.02 41.19
C GLU A 56 1.09 68.26 40.55
N GLN A 57 1.19 68.10 39.22
CA GLN A 57 1.92 68.93 38.21
C GLN A 57 3.32 69.52 38.55
N ASN A 58 4.38 69.47 37.72
CA ASN A 58 4.47 69.92 36.32
C ASN A 58 5.92 69.78 35.76
N ARG A 59 6.01 69.66 34.41
CA ARG A 59 7.05 70.12 33.46
C ARG A 59 8.45 69.47 33.33
N VAL A 60 8.53 68.60 32.31
CA VAL A 60 9.39 68.55 31.09
C VAL A 60 10.70 69.37 31.04
N GLU A 61 11.84 68.71 30.74
CA GLU A 61 12.65 68.79 29.47
C GLU A 61 14.02 68.07 29.63
N GLU A 62 14.28 67.04 28.81
CA GLU A 62 15.39 66.91 27.83
C GLU A 62 16.80 66.61 28.42
N LYS A 63 17.71 65.79 27.87
CA LYS A 63 17.84 64.88 26.72
C LYS A 63 19.20 64.15 26.90
N LYS A 64 19.29 62.91 26.38
CA LYS A 64 20.45 62.25 25.70
C LYS A 64 21.75 62.03 26.49
N ASN A 65 22.08 60.77 26.78
CA ASN A 65 22.87 59.82 25.97
C ASN A 65 24.38 60.09 25.99
N GLU A 66 25.12 59.24 26.71
CA GLU A 66 26.53 58.93 26.43
C GLU A 66 26.67 57.44 26.13
N VAL A 67 27.37 57.17 25.03
CA VAL A 67 27.84 55.87 24.58
C VAL A 67 29.35 55.93 24.68
N GLU A 68 29.98 55.01 25.41
CA GLU A 68 31.39 54.66 25.16
C GLU A 68 31.60 53.15 25.28
N GLU A 69 32.24 52.63 24.24
CA GLU A 69 32.54 51.25 23.93
C GLU A 69 33.97 50.94 24.43
N LYS A 70 34.16 49.84 25.17
CA LYS A 70 35.47 49.38 25.66
C LYS A 70 36.04 48.26 24.79
N LYS A 71 37.38 48.27 24.61
CA LYS A 71 38.20 47.13 24.18
C LYS A 71 39.11 46.61 25.31
N GLU A 72 39.37 45.31 25.22
CA GLU A 72 40.50 44.48 25.74
C GLU A 72 40.50 43.94 27.20
N GLU A 73 40.16 42.63 27.30
CA GLU A 73 40.95 41.47 27.80
C GLU A 73 41.59 41.44 29.24
N PRO A 74 41.97 40.26 29.80
CA PRO A 74 41.23 39.59 30.89
C PRO A 74 41.99 39.47 32.24
N THR A 75 41.29 39.48 33.38
CA THR A 75 41.81 39.02 34.69
C THR A 75 40.72 38.49 35.63
N LYS A 76 41.14 37.64 36.57
CA LYS A 76 40.39 36.63 37.33
C LYS A 76 39.54 37.13 38.52
N GLU A 77 38.55 36.28 38.84
CA GLU A 77 37.89 35.94 40.12
C GLU A 77 36.56 36.59 40.57
N LYS A 78 35.57 35.68 40.69
CA LYS A 78 34.48 35.53 41.66
C LYS A 78 33.44 36.65 41.78
N GLY A 79 32.29 36.39 41.16
CA GLY A 79 31.03 37.06 41.46
C GLY A 79 29.87 36.34 40.78
N SER A 80 28.86 36.00 41.57
CA SER A 80 27.63 35.32 41.19
C SER A 80 26.83 36.07 40.11
N ILE A 81 25.89 35.34 39.49
CA ILE A 81 24.77 35.77 38.63
C ILE A 81 25.07 35.78 37.13
N GLY A 82 24.48 34.80 36.41
CA GLY A 82 24.41 34.86 34.95
C GLY A 82 24.11 33.57 34.19
N SER A 83 23.81 32.44 34.85
CA SER A 83 23.35 31.22 34.16
C SER A 83 21.89 31.33 33.69
N LYS A 84 21.60 32.35 32.87
CA LYS A 84 20.31 32.55 32.19
C LYS A 84 20.45 32.48 30.66
N LEU A 85 21.39 31.69 30.15
CA LEU A 85 21.57 31.59 28.69
C LEU A 85 21.71 30.19 28.11
N ASN A 86 21.34 29.12 28.82
CA ASN A 86 21.35 27.76 28.24
C ASN A 86 20.20 26.85 28.69
N ILE A 87 19.06 27.41 29.10
CA ILE A 87 17.89 26.59 29.54
C ILE A 87 16.76 26.56 28.49
N PHE A 88 16.79 27.44 27.48
CA PHE A 88 15.77 27.47 26.42
C PHE A 88 16.00 26.49 25.25
N ASN A 89 17.09 25.70 25.26
CA ASN A 89 17.36 24.67 24.25
C ASN A 89 17.33 23.23 24.81
N ILE A 90 16.92 23.02 26.06
CA ILE A 90 17.03 21.71 26.74
C ILE A 90 15.76 20.84 26.60
N PHE A 91 14.64 21.35 26.10
CA PHE A 91 13.40 20.58 25.94
C PHE A 91 12.89 20.55 24.49
N ARG A 92 13.63 19.90 23.60
CA ARG A 92 13.18 19.73 22.20
C ARG A 92 13.28 18.33 21.60
N TYR A 93 13.57 17.32 22.42
CA TYR A 93 13.64 15.94 21.94
C TYR A 93 12.72 15.08 22.78
N ARG A 94 11.57 14.69 22.23
CA ARG A 94 10.79 13.59 22.81
C ARG A 94 11.30 12.29 22.21
N GLU A 95 11.81 11.43 23.08
CA GLU A 95 12.11 10.05 22.72
C GLU A 95 10.82 9.24 22.77
N ILE A 96 10.51 8.54 21.68
CA ILE A 96 9.34 7.68 21.60
C ILE A 96 9.64 6.39 22.38
N LYS A 97 8.84 6.12 23.41
CA LYS A 97 8.89 4.88 24.19
C LYS A 97 7.89 3.85 23.68
N GLU A 98 8.09 2.59 24.03
CA GLU A 98 7.19 1.49 23.64
C GLU A 98 5.76 1.69 24.20
N ASP A 99 5.63 2.01 25.48
CA ASP A 99 4.34 2.34 26.13
C ASP A 99 3.60 3.53 25.48
N ASP A 100 4.31 4.39 24.74
CA ASP A 100 3.68 5.51 24.05
C ASP A 100 2.88 5.04 22.83
N ILE A 101 3.29 3.94 22.19
CA ILE A 101 2.79 3.56 20.86
C ILE A 101 1.97 2.27 20.85
N ASP A 102 2.03 1.44 21.90
CA ASP A 102 1.39 0.13 21.91
C ASP A 102 -0.12 0.17 21.62
N ASP A 103 -0.88 1.00 22.34
CA ASP A 103 -2.34 1.13 22.11
C ASP A 103 -2.66 1.56 20.67
N ILE A 104 -1.87 2.49 20.13
CA ILE A 104 -2.07 3.07 18.80
C ILE A 104 -1.71 2.03 17.72
N ILE A 105 -0.71 1.18 17.98
CA ILE A 105 -0.34 0.08 17.10
C ILE A 105 -1.44 -1.00 17.06
N GLU A 106 -2.07 -1.33 18.19
CA GLU A 106 -3.19 -2.29 18.21
C GLU A 106 -4.43 -1.77 17.45
N GLU A 107 -4.69 -0.47 17.52
CA GLU A 107 -5.71 0.16 16.71
C GLU A 107 -5.37 0.09 15.22
N LEU A 108 -4.12 0.41 14.83
CA LEU A 108 -3.66 0.29 13.45
C LEU A 108 -3.72 -1.16 12.96
N ARG A 109 -3.38 -2.15 13.80
CA ARG A 109 -3.55 -3.57 13.49
C ARG A 109 -4.98 -3.86 13.09
N THR A 110 -5.94 -3.41 13.91
CA THR A 110 -7.37 -3.62 13.66
C THR A 110 -7.77 -3.00 12.32
N GLU A 111 -7.37 -1.76 12.05
CA GLU A 111 -7.68 -1.04 10.81
C GLU A 111 -7.06 -1.71 9.56
N LEU A 112 -5.86 -2.26 9.67
CA LEU A 112 -5.18 -3.00 8.58
C LEU A 112 -5.90 -4.31 8.26
N LEU A 113 -6.21 -5.13 9.26
CA LEU A 113 -6.97 -6.38 9.08
C LEU A 113 -8.35 -6.11 8.47
N GLU A 114 -9.01 -5.07 8.96
CA GLU A 114 -10.28 -4.58 8.44
C GLU A 114 -10.23 -4.07 6.99
N SER A 115 -9.03 -3.77 6.49
CA SER A 115 -8.73 -3.37 5.12
C SER A 115 -8.30 -4.55 4.24
N ASP A 116 -8.58 -5.79 4.68
CA ASP A 116 -8.22 -7.04 4.01
C ASP A 116 -6.69 -7.22 3.82
N VAL A 117 -5.90 -6.62 4.71
CA VAL A 117 -4.47 -6.93 4.86
C VAL A 117 -4.36 -8.22 5.69
N SER A 118 -3.54 -9.17 5.27
CA SER A 118 -3.37 -10.42 6.01
C SER A 118 -2.66 -10.18 7.34
N LEU A 119 -2.79 -11.14 8.25
CA LEU A 119 -2.20 -11.05 9.57
C LEU A 119 -0.68 -10.95 9.48
N GLU A 120 -0.05 -11.77 8.63
CA GLU A 120 1.39 -11.82 8.43
C GLU A 120 1.94 -10.51 7.85
N VAL A 121 1.20 -9.87 6.93
CA VAL A 121 1.59 -8.56 6.40
C VAL A 121 1.40 -7.47 7.44
N THR A 122 0.28 -7.51 8.16
CA THR A 122 -0.04 -6.56 9.22
C THR A 122 1.06 -6.58 10.28
N ASP A 123 1.40 -7.75 10.81
CA ASP A 123 2.43 -7.88 11.83
C ASP A 123 3.80 -7.40 11.34
N LYS A 124 4.18 -7.68 10.08
CA LYS A 124 5.42 -7.15 9.49
C LYS A 124 5.41 -5.61 9.46
N ILE A 125 4.33 -5.00 8.94
CA ILE A 125 4.22 -3.53 8.85
C ILE A 125 4.34 -2.90 10.24
N LEU A 126 3.68 -3.49 11.24
CA LEU A 126 3.69 -2.97 12.61
C LEU A 126 5.05 -3.15 13.28
N GLU A 127 5.75 -4.27 13.05
CA GLU A 127 7.10 -4.51 13.57
C GLU A 127 8.13 -3.54 12.96
N ASP A 128 8.08 -3.35 11.64
CA ASP A 128 8.91 -2.35 10.94
C ASP A 128 8.63 -0.93 11.49
N LEU A 129 7.36 -0.62 11.73
CA LEU A 129 6.95 0.67 12.27
C LEU A 129 7.43 0.87 13.70
N LYS A 130 7.18 -0.08 14.61
CA LYS A 130 7.66 -0.02 16.01
C LYS A 130 9.17 0.15 16.06
N SER A 131 9.93 -0.68 15.33
CA SER A 131 11.40 -0.62 15.30
C SER A 131 11.94 0.69 14.73
N SER A 132 11.22 1.32 13.79
CA SER A 132 11.61 2.61 13.21
C SER A 132 11.36 3.81 14.14
N LEU A 133 10.40 3.70 15.06
CA LEU A 133 9.93 4.78 15.92
C LEU A 133 10.59 4.76 17.31
N ILE A 134 10.72 3.58 17.94
CA ILE A 134 11.24 3.45 19.30
C ILE A 134 12.67 4.01 19.39
N GLY A 135 12.92 4.85 20.41
CA GLY A 135 14.23 5.48 20.64
C GLY A 135 14.56 6.64 19.70
N LYS A 136 13.69 6.98 18.73
CA LYS A 136 13.84 8.18 17.91
C LYS A 136 13.50 9.42 18.71
N LYS A 137 14.35 10.43 18.57
CA LYS A 137 14.17 11.76 19.15
C LYS A 137 13.57 12.68 18.09
N VAL A 138 12.36 13.16 18.34
CA VAL A 138 11.60 13.98 17.37
C VAL A 138 11.48 15.42 17.88
N ASN A 139 11.73 16.40 17.00
CA ASN A 139 11.78 17.84 17.37
C ASN A 139 10.48 18.59 17.14
N ARG A 140 9.72 18.20 16.10
CA ARG A 140 8.47 18.83 15.66
C ARG A 140 7.48 17.78 15.22
N SER A 141 6.19 18.11 15.31
CA SER A 141 5.11 17.24 14.81
C SER A 141 5.26 16.93 13.32
N GLU A 142 5.76 17.87 12.51
CA GLU A 142 6.07 17.66 11.08
C GLU A 142 7.15 16.57 10.87
N ASP A 143 8.15 16.49 11.76
CA ASP A 143 9.20 15.47 11.69
C ASP A 143 8.64 14.08 12.04
N LEU A 144 7.58 14.02 12.87
CA LEU A 144 6.91 12.77 13.27
C LEU A 144 6.11 12.20 12.11
N ASP A 145 5.30 13.05 11.46
CA ASP A 145 4.47 12.66 10.32
C ASP A 145 5.34 12.16 9.17
N GLU A 146 6.43 12.86 8.88
CA GLU A 146 7.39 12.44 7.84
C GLU A 146 8.07 11.11 8.21
N LEU A 147 8.45 10.93 9.49
CA LEU A 147 9.06 9.69 9.97
C LEU A 147 8.12 8.48 9.83
N VAL A 148 6.87 8.61 10.28
CA VAL A 148 5.84 7.57 10.18
C VAL A 148 5.55 7.23 8.73
N LYS A 149 5.29 8.26 7.91
CA LYS A 149 5.00 8.09 6.47
C LYS A 149 6.15 7.42 5.74
N LYS A 150 7.39 7.81 6.04
CA LYS A 150 8.60 7.19 5.47
C LYS A 150 8.75 5.75 5.91
N SER A 151 8.51 5.43 7.18
CA SER A 151 8.60 4.06 7.70
C SER A 151 7.58 3.14 7.04
N LEU A 152 6.30 3.54 7.05
CA LEU A 152 5.23 2.80 6.38
C LEU A 152 5.50 2.63 4.88
N LYS A 153 5.94 3.69 4.19
CA LYS A 153 6.27 3.62 2.76
C LYS A 153 7.41 2.63 2.51
N ASN A 154 8.46 2.66 3.33
CA ASN A 154 9.59 1.73 3.20
C ASN A 154 9.15 0.28 3.42
N SER A 155 8.37 0.00 4.48
CA SER A 155 7.85 -1.33 4.78
C SER A 155 6.99 -1.87 3.62
N ILE A 156 6.03 -1.07 3.14
CA ILE A 156 5.18 -1.43 2.00
C ILE A 156 6.01 -1.64 0.72
N THR A 157 7.00 -0.78 0.47
CA THR A 157 7.86 -0.91 -0.71
C THR A 157 8.64 -2.23 -0.65
N GLU A 158 9.24 -2.57 0.49
CA GLU A 158 9.97 -3.83 0.66
C GLU A 158 9.08 -5.05 0.41
N ILE A 159 7.85 -5.04 0.96
CA ILE A 159 6.84 -6.09 0.76
C ILE A 159 6.55 -6.27 -0.72
N LEU A 160 6.31 -5.17 -1.45
CA LEU A 160 5.91 -5.21 -2.86
C LEU A 160 7.08 -5.49 -3.82
N GLU A 161 8.32 -5.15 -3.45
CA GLU A 161 9.51 -5.37 -4.28
C GLU A 161 10.02 -6.81 -4.24
N LYS A 162 9.73 -7.55 -3.16
CA LYS A 162 10.20 -8.93 -2.94
C LYS A 162 9.95 -9.86 -4.13
N ASN A 163 8.82 -9.71 -4.82
CA ASN A 163 8.41 -10.56 -5.94
C ASN A 163 8.14 -9.72 -7.21
N LYS A 164 8.84 -8.61 -7.41
CA LYS A 164 8.58 -7.70 -8.53
C LYS A 164 8.74 -8.38 -9.89
N PHE A 165 7.80 -8.12 -10.80
CA PHE A 165 7.97 -8.52 -12.20
C PHE A 165 8.91 -7.55 -12.90
N GLU A 166 10.19 -7.90 -13.01
CA GLU A 166 11.20 -7.04 -13.65
C GLU A 166 11.15 -7.07 -15.19
N ARG A 167 10.39 -8.00 -15.77
CA ARG A 167 10.35 -8.20 -17.22
C ARG A 167 9.28 -7.33 -17.88
N ASN A 168 9.58 -6.81 -19.07
CA ASN A 168 8.56 -6.27 -19.95
C ASN A 168 7.96 -7.41 -20.78
N LEU A 169 6.68 -7.73 -20.56
CA LEU A 169 6.00 -8.84 -21.25
C LEU A 169 6.06 -8.72 -22.78
N ILE A 170 5.95 -7.52 -23.34
CA ILE A 170 5.99 -7.31 -24.79
C ILE A 170 7.38 -7.65 -25.33
N ASP A 171 8.44 -7.23 -24.64
CA ASP A 171 9.82 -7.52 -25.05
C ASP A 171 10.17 -9.00 -24.89
N GLU A 172 9.67 -9.64 -23.82
CA GLU A 172 9.79 -11.08 -23.61
C GLU A 172 9.15 -11.88 -24.75
N ILE A 173 7.93 -11.51 -25.14
CA ILE A 173 7.24 -12.13 -26.28
C ILE A 173 8.03 -11.94 -27.57
N LYS A 174 8.52 -10.73 -27.85
CA LYS A 174 9.27 -10.42 -29.09
C LYS A 174 10.57 -11.21 -29.21
N LYS A 175 11.23 -11.54 -28.09
CA LYS A 175 12.49 -12.30 -28.03
C LYS A 175 12.30 -13.81 -27.98
N SER A 176 11.07 -14.27 -27.77
CA SER A 176 10.77 -15.69 -27.57
C SER A 176 10.42 -16.42 -28.88
N PRO A 177 10.56 -17.76 -28.91
CA PRO A 177 10.03 -18.57 -30.00
C PRO A 177 8.51 -18.38 -30.16
N LYS A 178 8.05 -18.35 -31.42
CA LYS A 178 6.62 -18.17 -31.74
C LYS A 178 5.92 -19.51 -32.01
N PRO A 179 4.64 -19.66 -31.68
CA PRO A 179 3.82 -18.69 -30.93
C PRO A 179 4.17 -18.69 -29.44
N TYR A 180 4.13 -17.51 -28.82
CA TYR A 180 4.19 -17.38 -27.36
C TYR A 180 2.81 -17.71 -26.78
N VAL A 181 2.73 -18.69 -25.89
CA VAL A 181 1.46 -19.20 -25.34
C VAL A 181 1.25 -18.67 -23.93
N ILE A 182 0.15 -17.95 -23.72
CA ILE A 182 -0.28 -17.43 -22.41
C ILE A 182 -1.58 -18.12 -22.00
N MET A 183 -1.58 -18.75 -20.83
CA MET A 183 -2.75 -19.41 -20.26
C MET A 183 -3.29 -18.62 -19.08
N PHE A 184 -4.60 -18.38 -19.06
CA PHE A 184 -5.29 -17.63 -18.01
C PHE A 184 -6.25 -18.53 -17.25
N PHE A 185 -6.19 -18.50 -15.93
CA PHE A 185 -7.10 -19.25 -15.05
C PHE A 185 -7.47 -18.43 -13.81
N GLY A 186 -8.36 -18.98 -12.98
CA GLY A 186 -8.89 -18.36 -11.77
C GLY A 186 -10.36 -18.70 -11.61
N VAL A 187 -11.01 -18.20 -10.57
CA VAL A 187 -12.41 -18.58 -10.31
C VAL A 187 -13.41 -17.84 -11.22
N ASN A 188 -14.71 -18.05 -11.00
CA ASN A 188 -15.76 -17.37 -11.76
C ASN A 188 -15.95 -15.92 -11.31
N GLY A 189 -16.36 -15.04 -12.23
CA GLY A 189 -16.69 -13.65 -11.91
C GLY A 189 -15.49 -12.72 -11.64
N VAL A 190 -14.26 -13.24 -11.64
CA VAL A 190 -13.02 -12.47 -11.44
C VAL A 190 -12.56 -11.66 -12.65
N GLY A 191 -13.37 -11.56 -13.71
CA GLY A 191 -13.01 -10.76 -14.90
C GLY A 191 -11.96 -11.39 -15.84
N LYS A 192 -11.82 -12.72 -15.85
CA LYS A 192 -10.86 -13.46 -16.70
C LYS A 192 -11.00 -13.16 -18.20
N THR A 193 -12.18 -13.38 -18.76
CA THR A 193 -12.48 -13.17 -20.19
C THR A 193 -12.28 -11.71 -20.61
N THR A 194 -12.70 -10.76 -19.77
CA THR A 194 -12.45 -9.33 -20.00
C THR A 194 -10.96 -8.99 -19.94
N THR A 195 -10.22 -9.57 -19.00
CA THR A 195 -8.77 -9.38 -18.87
C THR A 195 -8.03 -9.93 -20.08
N ILE A 196 -8.43 -11.09 -20.61
CA ILE A 196 -7.86 -11.66 -21.84
C ILE A 196 -8.07 -10.70 -23.01
N ALA A 197 -9.26 -10.10 -23.14
CA ALA A 197 -9.53 -9.10 -24.17
C ALA A 197 -8.65 -7.85 -24.03
N LYS A 198 -8.43 -7.37 -22.80
CA LYS A 198 -7.51 -6.25 -22.52
C LYS A 198 -6.07 -6.59 -22.88
N VAL A 199 -5.58 -7.77 -22.49
CA VAL A 199 -4.24 -8.24 -22.85
C VAL A 199 -4.11 -8.39 -24.38
N ALA A 200 -5.11 -8.96 -25.04
CA ALA A 200 -5.14 -9.09 -26.50
C ALA A 200 -5.05 -7.73 -27.20
N TYR A 201 -5.80 -6.74 -26.71
CA TYR A 201 -5.76 -5.37 -27.21
C TYR A 201 -4.40 -4.69 -26.96
N MET A 202 -3.83 -4.82 -25.76
CA MET A 202 -2.49 -4.31 -25.43
C MET A 202 -1.42 -4.89 -26.37
N LEU A 203 -1.46 -6.20 -26.62
CA LEU A 203 -0.52 -6.88 -27.53
C LEU A 203 -0.73 -6.43 -28.99
N LYS A 204 -1.99 -6.29 -29.44
CA LYS A 204 -2.32 -5.76 -30.79
C LYS A 204 -1.80 -4.34 -30.96
N LYS A 205 -1.98 -3.47 -29.96
CA LYS A 205 -1.46 -2.08 -29.94
C LYS A 205 0.07 -2.02 -29.99
N ALA A 206 0.74 -3.04 -29.46
CA ALA A 206 2.18 -3.22 -29.54
C ALA A 206 2.68 -3.84 -30.88
N GLY A 207 1.78 -4.06 -31.83
CA GLY A 207 2.09 -4.60 -33.17
C GLY A 207 2.19 -6.12 -33.25
N LEU A 208 1.77 -6.86 -32.22
CA LEU A 208 1.79 -8.32 -32.20
C LEU A 208 0.49 -8.90 -32.75
N LYS A 209 0.60 -9.97 -33.56
CA LYS A 209 -0.53 -10.77 -34.02
C LYS A 209 -0.95 -11.71 -32.90
N VAL A 210 -2.24 -11.68 -32.55
CA VAL A 210 -2.81 -12.48 -31.46
C VAL A 210 -3.86 -13.42 -32.02
N ILE A 211 -3.98 -14.61 -31.44
CA ILE A 211 -5.13 -15.51 -31.58
C ILE A 211 -5.60 -15.93 -30.19
N VAL A 212 -6.90 -16.13 -30.02
CA VAL A 212 -7.50 -16.52 -28.74
C VAL A 212 -8.09 -17.92 -28.84
N SER A 213 -7.95 -18.70 -27.77
CA SER A 213 -8.58 -20.01 -27.57
C SER A 213 -9.69 -19.90 -26.52
N ALA A 214 -10.93 -20.20 -26.91
CA ALA A 214 -12.07 -20.31 -25.99
C ALA A 214 -12.13 -21.72 -25.36
N SER A 215 -11.19 -21.99 -24.45
CA SER A 215 -11.09 -23.26 -23.74
C SER A 215 -12.01 -23.34 -22.50
N ASP A 216 -12.82 -22.32 -22.18
CA ASP A 216 -14.00 -22.48 -21.31
C ASP A 216 -15.14 -23.13 -22.12
N THR A 217 -15.10 -24.45 -22.29
CA THR A 217 -16.06 -25.19 -23.14
C THR A 217 -17.39 -25.48 -22.45
N PHE A 218 -17.47 -25.29 -21.13
CA PHE A 218 -18.66 -25.58 -20.33
C PHE A 218 -19.59 -24.38 -20.16
N ARG A 219 -19.14 -23.16 -20.48
CA ARG A 219 -19.92 -21.95 -20.22
C ARG A 219 -20.15 -21.17 -21.52
N ALA A 220 -21.28 -21.48 -22.18
CA ALA A 220 -21.62 -20.93 -23.49
C ALA A 220 -21.59 -19.40 -23.53
N ALA A 221 -22.12 -18.75 -22.49
CA ALA A 221 -22.13 -17.30 -22.36
C ALA A 221 -20.72 -16.70 -22.32
N ALA A 222 -19.74 -17.36 -21.70
CA ALA A 222 -18.35 -16.89 -21.68
C ALA A 222 -17.70 -17.01 -23.07
N GLN A 223 -17.96 -18.11 -23.80
CA GLN A 223 -17.49 -18.25 -25.18
C GLN A 223 -18.08 -17.17 -26.10
N GLU A 224 -19.36 -16.85 -25.95
CA GLU A 224 -20.02 -15.80 -26.73
C GLU A 224 -19.47 -14.41 -26.38
N GLN A 225 -19.30 -14.11 -25.09
CA GLN A 225 -18.65 -12.88 -24.64
C GLN A 225 -17.24 -12.73 -25.23
N LEU A 226 -16.43 -13.80 -25.20
CA LEU A 226 -15.09 -13.80 -25.78
C LEU A 226 -15.13 -13.62 -27.30
N ALA A 227 -16.11 -14.21 -27.98
CA ALA A 227 -16.31 -14.02 -29.42
C ALA A 227 -16.65 -12.57 -29.78
N ILE A 228 -17.49 -11.90 -28.99
CA ILE A 228 -17.80 -10.48 -29.18
C ILE A 228 -16.54 -9.62 -29.01
N HIS A 229 -15.72 -9.89 -27.99
CA HIS A 229 -14.44 -9.19 -27.80
C HIS A 229 -13.50 -9.42 -28.99
N CYS A 230 -13.32 -10.66 -29.41
CA CYS A 230 -12.46 -11.01 -30.55
C CYS A 230 -12.95 -10.36 -31.85
N GLN A 231 -14.26 -10.31 -32.09
CA GLN A 231 -14.84 -9.62 -33.25
C GLN A 231 -14.56 -8.12 -33.21
N LYS A 232 -14.81 -7.45 -32.08
CA LYS A 232 -14.54 -6.01 -31.90
C LYS A 232 -13.06 -5.66 -32.06
N LEU A 233 -12.18 -6.57 -31.63
CA LEU A 233 -10.73 -6.41 -31.73
C LEU A 233 -10.17 -6.92 -33.05
N GLU A 234 -10.98 -7.52 -33.93
CA GLU A 234 -10.56 -8.18 -35.18
C GLU A 234 -9.46 -9.22 -34.94
N ILE A 235 -9.58 -9.98 -33.86
CA ILE A 235 -8.65 -11.03 -33.46
C ILE A 235 -9.26 -12.40 -33.78
N PRO A 236 -8.53 -13.31 -34.44
CA PRO A 236 -9.01 -14.67 -34.67
C PRO A 236 -9.34 -15.39 -33.35
N LEU A 237 -10.45 -16.12 -33.34
CA LEU A 237 -10.88 -16.95 -32.22
C LEU A 237 -10.96 -18.42 -32.67
N VAL A 238 -10.39 -19.32 -31.87
CA VAL A 238 -10.63 -20.75 -31.95
C VAL A 238 -11.59 -21.14 -30.84
N LYS A 239 -12.69 -21.80 -31.20
CA LYS A 239 -13.70 -22.28 -30.26
C LYS A 239 -14.07 -23.73 -30.56
N GLY A 240 -14.21 -24.53 -29.52
CA GLY A 240 -14.72 -25.89 -29.61
C GLY A 240 -16.25 -25.93 -29.61
N LYS A 241 -16.80 -27.14 -29.75
CA LYS A 241 -18.21 -27.39 -29.44
C LYS A 241 -18.44 -27.22 -27.93
N TYR A 242 -19.64 -26.80 -27.55
CA TYR A 242 -20.04 -26.76 -26.14
C TYR A 242 -19.93 -28.16 -25.51
N GLY A 243 -19.35 -28.23 -24.31
CA GLY A 243 -19.01 -29.49 -23.63
C GLY A 243 -17.89 -30.30 -24.30
N GLY A 244 -17.22 -29.73 -25.31
CA GLY A 244 -16.08 -30.36 -25.98
C GLY A 244 -14.80 -30.30 -25.12
N ASP A 245 -13.77 -30.99 -25.59
CA ASP A 245 -12.47 -31.05 -24.90
C ASP A 245 -11.73 -29.69 -24.97
N PRO A 246 -11.52 -29.00 -23.83
CA PRO A 246 -10.91 -27.67 -23.79
C PRO A 246 -9.41 -27.68 -24.15
N ALA A 247 -8.70 -28.78 -23.90
CA ALA A 247 -7.29 -28.89 -24.27
C ALA A 247 -7.11 -29.12 -25.78
N SER A 248 -8.09 -29.74 -26.44
CA SER A 248 -8.13 -29.83 -27.90
C SER A 248 -8.30 -28.44 -28.54
N VAL A 249 -9.17 -27.59 -27.98
CA VAL A 249 -9.33 -26.19 -28.45
C VAL A 249 -8.01 -25.41 -28.32
N ALA A 250 -7.31 -25.55 -27.19
CA ALA A 250 -6.02 -24.91 -26.97
C ALA A 250 -4.96 -25.40 -27.97
N PHE A 251 -4.92 -26.71 -28.24
CA PHE A 251 -4.03 -27.30 -29.23
C PHE A 251 -4.30 -26.75 -30.65
N ASP A 252 -5.57 -26.72 -31.05
CA ASP A 252 -5.98 -26.21 -32.37
C ASP A 252 -5.61 -24.74 -32.54
N ALA A 253 -5.75 -23.92 -31.49
CA ALA A 253 -5.32 -22.52 -31.49
C ALA A 253 -3.80 -22.38 -31.71
N ILE A 254 -2.99 -23.22 -31.05
CA ILE A 254 -1.53 -23.23 -31.23
C ILE A 254 -1.14 -23.66 -32.65
N GLN A 255 -1.80 -24.67 -33.20
CA GLN A 255 -1.54 -25.13 -34.57
C GLN A 255 -1.98 -24.09 -35.62
N ALA A 256 -3.11 -23.42 -35.40
CA ALA A 256 -3.55 -22.29 -36.21
C ALA A 256 -2.55 -21.12 -36.13
N ALA A 257 -2.01 -20.82 -34.95
CA ALA A 257 -1.00 -19.78 -34.79
C ALA A 257 0.30 -20.09 -35.55
N LYS A 258 0.81 -21.32 -35.43
CA LYS A 258 2.01 -21.77 -36.15
C LYS A 258 1.84 -21.69 -37.67
N SER A 259 0.73 -22.20 -38.19
CA SER A 259 0.47 -22.22 -39.64
C SER A 259 0.28 -20.82 -40.24
N ARG A 260 -0.25 -19.87 -39.45
CA ARG A 260 -0.53 -18.49 -39.89
C ARG A 260 0.57 -17.49 -39.51
N GLY A 261 1.64 -17.93 -38.85
CA GLY A 261 2.70 -17.05 -38.34
C GLY A 261 2.18 -15.98 -37.37
N ILE A 262 1.28 -16.38 -36.45
CA ILE A 262 0.76 -15.52 -35.39
C ILE A 262 1.72 -15.54 -34.20
N ASP A 263 1.92 -14.38 -33.56
CA ASP A 263 2.95 -14.20 -32.54
C ASP A 263 2.53 -14.77 -31.18
N VAL A 264 1.26 -14.60 -30.79
CA VAL A 264 0.78 -14.94 -29.44
C VAL A 264 -0.53 -15.73 -29.47
N VAL A 265 -0.63 -16.74 -28.61
CA VAL A 265 -1.86 -17.49 -28.32
C VAL A 265 -2.30 -17.17 -26.89
N LEU A 266 -3.54 -16.71 -26.72
CA LEU A 266 -4.14 -16.50 -25.39
C LEU A 266 -5.19 -17.58 -25.13
N ILE A 267 -5.06 -18.33 -24.03
CA ILE A 267 -5.96 -19.43 -23.68
C ILE A 267 -6.86 -19.01 -22.50
N ASP A 268 -8.16 -18.89 -22.76
CA ASP A 268 -9.19 -18.68 -21.73
C ASP A 268 -9.66 -20.04 -21.19
N THR A 269 -9.44 -20.33 -19.91
CA THR A 269 -9.89 -21.59 -19.29
C THR A 269 -11.18 -21.41 -18.52
N ALA A 270 -11.85 -22.52 -18.21
CA ALA A 270 -12.98 -22.50 -17.28
C ALA A 270 -12.59 -21.88 -15.93
N GLY A 271 -13.55 -21.17 -15.32
CA GLY A 271 -13.46 -20.73 -13.94
C GLY A 271 -14.37 -21.57 -13.04
N ARG A 272 -13.86 -22.03 -11.88
CA ARG A 272 -14.66 -22.62 -10.79
C ARG A 272 -13.95 -22.36 -9.45
N MET A 273 -14.73 -22.11 -8.41
CA MET A 273 -14.26 -21.77 -7.04
C MET A 273 -13.95 -23.01 -6.21
N HIS A 274 -14.75 -24.07 -6.35
CA HIS A 274 -14.67 -25.23 -5.47
C HIS A 274 -13.52 -26.14 -5.87
N VAL A 275 -12.97 -26.86 -4.88
CA VAL A 275 -12.01 -27.97 -5.04
C VAL A 275 -12.65 -29.04 -5.93
N ASP A 276 -12.62 -28.78 -7.22
CA ASP A 276 -13.24 -29.57 -8.27
C ASP A 276 -12.12 -30.39 -8.90
N LYS A 277 -12.13 -31.69 -8.63
CA LYS A 277 -11.13 -32.62 -9.18
C LYS A 277 -11.19 -32.61 -10.71
N ASP A 278 -12.36 -32.42 -11.30
CA ASP A 278 -12.51 -32.39 -12.75
C ASP A 278 -11.86 -31.14 -13.33
N LEU A 279 -12.07 -29.97 -12.70
CA LEU A 279 -11.36 -28.73 -13.10
C LEU A 279 -9.85 -28.88 -12.96
N THR A 280 -9.39 -29.49 -11.87
CA THR A 280 -7.95 -29.70 -11.60
C THR A 280 -7.31 -30.50 -12.73
N GLU A 281 -7.91 -31.64 -13.09
CA GLU A 281 -7.39 -32.50 -14.16
C GLU A 281 -7.52 -31.86 -15.54
N GLU A 282 -8.59 -31.09 -15.76
CA GLU A 282 -8.76 -30.28 -16.98
C GLU A 282 -7.62 -29.26 -17.15
N LEU A 283 -7.34 -28.45 -16.13
CA LEU A 283 -6.29 -27.44 -16.15
C LEU A 283 -4.91 -28.07 -16.36
N LYS A 284 -4.59 -29.15 -15.63
CA LYS A 284 -3.34 -29.91 -15.82
C LYS A 284 -3.22 -30.44 -17.24
N ARG A 285 -4.31 -30.93 -17.82
CA ARG A 285 -4.32 -31.45 -19.19
C ARG A 285 -4.11 -30.34 -20.22
N ILE A 286 -4.71 -29.16 -20.03
CA ILE A 286 -4.44 -27.98 -20.86
C ILE A 286 -2.96 -27.61 -20.76
N VAL A 287 -2.38 -27.52 -19.55
CA VAL A 287 -0.94 -27.22 -19.36
C VAL A 287 -0.06 -28.25 -20.08
N ARG A 288 -0.34 -29.54 -19.92
CA ARG A 288 0.45 -30.62 -20.54
C ARG A 288 0.45 -30.55 -22.07
N ILE A 289 -0.70 -30.24 -22.67
CA ILE A 289 -0.87 -30.20 -24.13
C ILE A 289 -0.37 -28.89 -24.73
N SER A 290 -0.72 -27.76 -24.10
CA SER A 290 -0.40 -26.43 -24.62
C SER A 290 1.01 -25.96 -24.30
N LYS A 291 1.62 -26.49 -23.22
CA LYS A 291 2.96 -26.12 -22.73
C LYS A 291 3.13 -24.58 -22.68
N PRO A 292 2.31 -23.87 -21.89
CA PRO A 292 2.27 -22.42 -21.90
C PRO A 292 3.62 -21.83 -21.49
N ASN A 293 4.04 -20.76 -22.17
CA ASN A 293 5.20 -19.97 -21.79
C ASN A 293 4.94 -19.15 -20.53
N LEU A 294 3.69 -18.73 -20.35
CA LEU A 294 3.27 -17.91 -19.21
C LEU A 294 1.88 -18.35 -18.71
N LYS A 295 1.80 -18.65 -17.42
CA LYS A 295 0.58 -19.04 -16.69
C LYS A 295 0.18 -17.90 -15.76
N LEU A 296 -0.99 -17.32 -16.00
CA LEU A 296 -1.48 -16.15 -15.29
C LEU A 296 -2.75 -16.47 -14.51
N LEU A 297 -2.67 -16.29 -13.19
CA LEU A 297 -3.82 -16.37 -12.32
C LEU A 297 -4.53 -15.01 -12.28
N VAL A 298 -5.83 -14.98 -12.57
CA VAL A 298 -6.65 -13.77 -12.49
C VAL A 298 -7.43 -13.79 -11.18
N ILE A 299 -7.24 -12.75 -10.36
CA ILE A 299 -7.84 -12.60 -9.04
C ILE A 299 -8.67 -11.31 -9.00
N ASP A 300 -9.77 -11.34 -8.26
CA ASP A 300 -10.58 -10.17 -7.93
C ASP A 300 -9.99 -9.45 -6.71
N ALA A 301 -9.64 -8.17 -6.83
CA ALA A 301 -9.14 -7.38 -5.71
C ALA A 301 -10.18 -7.23 -4.58
N LEU A 302 -11.47 -7.45 -4.86
CA LEU A 302 -12.55 -7.38 -3.88
C LEU A 302 -12.78 -8.69 -3.13
N ALA A 303 -12.03 -9.76 -3.43
CA ALA A 303 -12.22 -11.07 -2.82
C ALA A 303 -11.70 -11.17 -1.37
N GLY A 304 -11.02 -10.14 -0.85
CA GLY A 304 -10.47 -10.16 0.50
C GLY A 304 -9.53 -11.34 0.71
N ASN A 305 -9.68 -12.05 1.84
CA ASN A 305 -8.85 -13.21 2.19
C ASN A 305 -9.04 -14.42 1.26
N ASP A 306 -10.18 -14.55 0.57
CA ASP A 306 -10.40 -15.63 -0.40
C ASP A 306 -9.39 -15.55 -1.56
N ALA A 307 -8.85 -14.37 -1.85
CA ALA A 307 -7.82 -14.19 -2.87
C ALA A 307 -6.56 -15.02 -2.57
N LEU A 308 -6.12 -15.04 -1.31
CA LEU A 308 -4.95 -15.78 -0.88
C LEU A 308 -5.19 -17.29 -0.94
N GLU A 309 -6.37 -17.75 -0.52
CA GLU A 309 -6.73 -19.16 -0.58
C GLU A 309 -6.77 -19.66 -2.02
N GLN A 310 -7.38 -18.89 -2.92
CA GLN A 310 -7.40 -19.19 -4.36
C GLN A 310 -5.98 -19.26 -4.93
N ALA A 311 -5.14 -18.29 -4.58
CA ALA A 311 -3.77 -18.24 -5.04
C ALA A 311 -2.95 -19.46 -4.56
N LYS A 312 -3.06 -19.85 -3.29
CA LYS A 312 -2.42 -21.06 -2.74
C LYS A 312 -2.98 -22.33 -3.39
N TYR A 313 -4.28 -22.40 -3.64
CA TYR A 313 -4.91 -23.54 -4.30
C TYR A 313 -4.37 -23.73 -5.73
N PHE A 314 -4.39 -22.70 -6.57
CA PHE A 314 -3.93 -22.81 -7.96
C PHE A 314 -2.43 -23.04 -8.08
N GLU A 315 -1.63 -22.58 -7.10
CA GLU A 315 -0.20 -22.86 -7.03
C GLU A 315 0.05 -24.37 -6.92
N ASN A 316 -0.72 -25.04 -6.05
CA ASN A 316 -0.64 -26.49 -5.88
C ASN A 316 -1.20 -27.28 -7.07
N VAL A 317 -2.13 -26.72 -7.84
CA VAL A 317 -2.84 -27.43 -8.93
C VAL A 317 -2.07 -27.42 -10.24
N VAL A 318 -1.61 -26.26 -10.70
CA VAL A 318 -0.92 -26.11 -11.99
C VAL A 318 0.38 -25.32 -11.93
N ASP A 319 0.70 -24.73 -10.77
CA ASP A 319 1.69 -23.65 -10.63
C ASP A 319 1.39 -22.46 -11.57
N TYR A 320 1.85 -21.27 -11.23
CA TYR A 320 1.71 -20.09 -12.09
C TYR A 320 2.91 -19.18 -12.01
N ASP A 321 3.03 -18.31 -13.00
CA ASP A 321 4.20 -17.45 -13.17
C ASP A 321 3.91 -16.01 -12.71
N GLY A 322 2.64 -15.63 -12.60
CA GLY A 322 2.22 -14.35 -12.05
C GLY A 322 0.71 -14.18 -11.92
N VAL A 323 0.32 -13.05 -11.35
CA VAL A 323 -1.06 -12.70 -11.01
C VAL A 323 -1.48 -11.45 -11.77
N ILE A 324 -2.74 -11.43 -12.23
CA ILE A 324 -3.42 -10.19 -12.65
C ILE A 324 -4.52 -9.91 -11.64
N LEU A 325 -4.48 -8.73 -11.02
CA LEU A 325 -5.55 -8.26 -10.14
C LEU A 325 -6.55 -7.43 -10.91
N THR A 326 -7.83 -7.71 -10.74
CA THR A 326 -8.93 -7.02 -11.43
C THR A 326 -9.77 -6.24 -10.44
N LYS A 327 -10.62 -5.34 -10.96
CA LYS A 327 -11.53 -4.50 -10.17
C LYS A 327 -10.82 -3.62 -9.12
N VAL A 328 -9.55 -3.29 -9.38
CA VAL A 328 -8.74 -2.43 -8.50
C VAL A 328 -9.32 -1.02 -8.43
N ASP A 329 -10.03 -0.59 -9.47
CA ASP A 329 -10.78 0.67 -9.51
C ASP A 329 -11.93 0.75 -8.49
N ALA A 330 -12.44 -0.39 -8.06
CA ALA A 330 -13.50 -0.50 -7.06
C ALA A 330 -12.97 -0.88 -5.67
N ASP A 331 -11.67 -1.14 -5.54
CA ASP A 331 -11.05 -1.54 -4.27
C ASP A 331 -10.80 -0.33 -3.36
N ALA A 332 -11.76 -0.09 -2.47
CA ALA A 332 -11.66 0.94 -1.44
C ALA A 332 -10.71 0.58 -0.30
N LYS A 333 -10.30 -0.70 -0.18
CA LYS A 333 -9.53 -1.21 0.95
C LYS A 333 -8.04 -1.30 0.62
N GLY A 334 -7.65 -1.93 -0.48
CA GLY A 334 -6.25 -2.01 -0.95
C GLY A 334 -5.38 -3.08 -0.31
N GLY A 335 -5.85 -3.75 0.75
CA GLY A 335 -5.06 -4.73 1.48
C GLY A 335 -4.76 -6.01 0.68
N VAL A 336 -5.65 -6.42 -0.22
CA VAL A 336 -5.47 -7.64 -1.03
C VAL A 336 -4.19 -7.58 -1.87
N VAL A 337 -3.83 -6.43 -2.43
CA VAL A 337 -2.59 -6.26 -3.21
C VAL A 337 -1.36 -6.51 -2.35
N LEU A 338 -1.33 -5.93 -1.14
CA LEU A 338 -0.23 -6.11 -0.17
C LEU A 338 -0.11 -7.56 0.28
N SER A 339 -1.24 -8.15 0.68
CA SER A 339 -1.36 -9.54 1.13
C SER A 339 -0.82 -10.50 0.08
N LEU A 340 -1.28 -10.37 -1.18
CA LEU A 340 -0.83 -11.24 -2.26
C LEU A 340 0.65 -11.06 -2.58
N ALA A 341 1.15 -9.82 -2.63
CA ALA A 341 2.56 -9.57 -2.94
C ALA A 341 3.52 -10.16 -1.88
N TYR A 342 3.09 -10.17 -0.61
CA TYR A 342 3.90 -10.68 0.50
C TYR A 342 3.86 -12.19 0.62
N GLU A 343 2.66 -12.77 0.60
CA GLU A 343 2.45 -14.19 0.86
C GLU A 343 2.74 -15.04 -0.38
N LEU A 344 2.43 -14.53 -1.57
CA LEU A 344 2.73 -15.24 -2.79
C LEU A 344 4.17 -15.01 -3.18
N LYS A 345 4.85 -16.09 -3.58
CA LYS A 345 6.18 -16.03 -4.21
C LYS A 345 6.11 -15.63 -5.69
N LYS A 346 5.00 -15.03 -6.11
CA LYS A 346 4.63 -14.82 -7.50
C LYS A 346 4.32 -13.33 -7.73
N PRO A 347 4.82 -12.72 -8.81
CA PRO A 347 4.58 -11.31 -9.10
C PRO A 347 3.13 -11.01 -9.41
N VAL A 348 2.64 -9.84 -8.95
CA VAL A 348 1.52 -9.16 -9.61
C VAL A 348 2.07 -8.47 -10.86
N ILE A 349 1.55 -8.81 -12.04
CA ILE A 349 2.06 -8.33 -13.33
C ILE A 349 1.21 -7.16 -13.85
N PHE A 350 -0.12 -7.27 -13.76
CA PHE A 350 -1.04 -6.24 -14.22
C PHE A 350 -2.15 -5.96 -13.21
N LEU A 351 -2.67 -4.74 -13.27
CA LEU A 351 -3.87 -4.28 -12.59
C LEU A 351 -4.95 -3.92 -13.62
N GLY A 352 -6.11 -4.54 -13.51
CA GLY A 352 -7.31 -4.17 -14.22
C GLY A 352 -8.07 -3.08 -13.44
N THR A 353 -8.14 -1.88 -14.02
CA THR A 353 -8.63 -0.66 -13.36
C THR A 353 -9.91 -0.10 -14.00
N GLY A 354 -10.79 -0.98 -14.48
CA GLY A 354 -12.03 -0.58 -15.16
C GLY A 354 -12.55 -1.64 -16.13
N GLN A 355 -13.40 -1.24 -17.08
CA GLN A 355 -14.06 -2.16 -18.03
C GLN A 355 -13.59 -1.98 -19.48
N ASN A 356 -12.94 -0.87 -19.82
CA ASN A 356 -12.45 -0.59 -21.16
C ASN A 356 -11.19 -1.39 -21.47
N TYR A 357 -10.85 -1.53 -22.76
CA TYR A 357 -9.66 -2.28 -23.17
C TYR A 357 -8.34 -1.65 -22.71
N ASP A 358 -8.29 -0.31 -22.60
CA ASP A 358 -7.13 0.42 -22.08
C ASP A 358 -7.04 0.38 -20.53
N ASP A 359 -8.06 -0.13 -19.82
CA ASP A 359 -8.08 -0.21 -18.35
C ASP A 359 -7.29 -1.43 -17.83
N LEU A 360 -6.06 -1.62 -18.33
CA LEU A 360 -5.08 -2.59 -17.89
C LEU A 360 -3.71 -1.92 -17.82
N ILE A 361 -3.16 -1.80 -16.63
CA ILE A 361 -1.87 -1.15 -16.39
C ILE A 361 -0.87 -2.16 -15.81
N PRO A 362 0.44 -2.05 -16.14
CA PRO A 362 1.47 -2.80 -15.43
C PRO A 362 1.44 -2.47 -13.93
N PHE A 363 1.67 -3.46 -13.09
CA PHE A 363 1.84 -3.21 -11.66
C PHE A 363 3.11 -2.39 -11.42
N SER A 364 2.99 -1.34 -10.60
CA SER A 364 4.12 -0.51 -10.17
C SER A 364 4.00 -0.24 -8.68
N VAL A 365 5.11 -0.47 -7.97
CA VAL A 365 5.22 -0.18 -6.54
C VAL A 365 5.06 1.32 -6.29
N ASP A 366 5.64 2.16 -7.15
CA ASP A 366 5.49 3.61 -7.08
C ASP A 366 4.01 4.01 -7.26
N TRP A 367 3.34 3.45 -8.27
CA TRP A 367 1.92 3.73 -8.52
C TRP A 367 1.03 3.38 -7.33
N PHE A 368 1.34 2.29 -6.63
CA PHE A 368 0.59 1.81 -5.48
C PHE A 368 0.89 2.64 -4.23
N THR A 369 2.17 2.87 -3.93
CA THR A 369 2.59 3.68 -2.78
C THR A 369 2.13 5.14 -2.91
N GLU A 370 2.26 5.75 -4.09
CA GLU A 370 1.73 7.09 -4.35
C GLU A 370 0.24 7.18 -4.06
N ARG A 371 -0.55 6.17 -4.42
CA ARG A 371 -1.99 6.18 -4.13
C ARG A 371 -2.31 6.04 -2.65
N ILE A 372 -1.58 5.21 -1.91
CA ILE A 372 -1.82 5.01 -0.48
C ILE A 372 -1.39 6.23 0.35
N PHE A 373 -0.34 6.91 -0.06
CA PHE A 373 0.28 8.01 0.70
C PHE A 373 0.00 9.40 0.11
N SER A 374 -0.89 9.50 -0.90
CA SER A 374 -1.32 10.76 -1.54
C SER A 374 -2.18 11.63 -0.64
#